data_AF-A0A6B3CE77-F1
#
_entry.id   AF-A0A6B3CE77-F1
#
_cell.length_a   1.000
_cell.length_b   1.000
_cell.length_c   1.000
_cell.angle_alpha   90.00
_cell.angle_beta   90.00
_cell.angle_gamma   90.00
#
_symmetry.space_group_name_H-M   'P 1'
#
loop_
_entity.id
_entity.type
_entity.pdbx_description
1 polymer ?
#
loop_
_entity_poly.entity_id
_entity_poly.type
_entity_poly.pdbx_seq_one_letter_code
_entity_poly.pdbx_strand_id
1 'polypeptide(L)'
;MPATTALRRTLAVIAALPLLTLAACGYGSEAKDDDTAKVADGAEKIDGLDSVRIGYFGNITHATPLVANQKGFFQKALGGTEAKYAVFNAGPSEIEAL
;
A
#
# COMPACT_ATOMS: atom_id res chain seq x y z
N MET A 1 -7.59 57.94 -0.96
CA MET A 1 -7.92 56.89 0.02
C MET A 1 -7.77 55.49 -0.61
N PRO A 2 -6.59 54.84 -0.54
CA PRO A 2 -6.45 53.44 -0.99
C PRO A 2 -6.04 52.46 0.13
N ALA A 3 -5.71 52.94 1.33
CA ALA A 3 -5.10 52.14 2.39
C ALA A 3 -6.03 51.07 3.01
N THR A 4 -7.35 51.26 2.95
CA THR A 4 -8.32 50.36 3.58
C THR A 4 -8.57 49.08 2.77
N THR A 5 -8.37 49.11 1.45
CA THR A 5 -8.62 47.97 0.54
C THR A 5 -7.47 46.96 0.58
N ALA A 6 -6.24 47.43 0.77
CA ALA A 6 -5.05 46.59 0.91
C ALA A 6 -5.09 45.78 2.22
N LEU A 7 -5.53 46.40 3.31
CA LEU A 7 -5.62 45.77 4.63
C LEU A 7 -6.69 44.66 4.69
N ARG A 8 -7.79 44.80 3.95
CA ARG A 8 -8.85 43.79 3.86
C ARG A 8 -8.45 42.58 3.01
N ARG A 9 -7.65 42.79 1.96
CA ARG A 9 -7.11 41.71 1.11
C ARG A 9 -6.05 40.89 1.82
N THR A 10 -5.18 41.51 2.61
CA THR A 10 -4.16 40.79 3.39
C THR A 10 -4.80 39.94 4.50
N LEU A 11 -5.87 40.42 5.14
CA LEU A 11 -6.60 39.63 6.14
C LEU A 11 -7.26 38.37 5.55
N ALA A 12 -7.82 38.48 4.33
CA ALA A 12 -8.47 37.36 3.66
C ALA A 12 -7.48 36.25 3.26
N VAL A 13 -6.25 36.60 2.88
CA VAL A 13 -5.20 35.62 2.52
C VAL A 13 -4.67 34.89 3.75
N ILE A 14 -4.51 35.59 4.88
CA ILE A 14 -4.02 34.99 6.13
C ILE A 14 -5.04 34.00 6.71
N ALA A 15 -6.35 34.26 6.57
CA ALA A 15 -7.39 33.36 7.07
C ALA A 15 -7.59 32.11 6.18
N ALA A 16 -7.34 32.20 4.87
CA ALA A 16 -7.56 31.09 3.94
C ALA A 16 -6.40 30.09 3.87
N LEU A 17 -5.16 30.54 4.11
CA LEU A 17 -3.96 29.69 4.11
C LEU A 17 -4.00 28.49 5.08
N PRO A 18 -4.39 28.64 6.37
CA PRO A 18 -4.40 27.53 7.31
C PRO A 18 -5.50 26.48 7.02
N LEU A 19 -6.56 26.85 6.31
CA LEU A 19 -7.63 25.91 5.91
C LEU A 19 -7.17 24.98 4.77
N LEU A 20 -6.32 25.47 3.86
CA LEU A 20 -5.72 24.67 2.78
C LEU A 20 -4.69 23.66 3.30
N THR A 21 -3.95 24.00 4.36
CA THR A 21 -2.95 23.09 4.95
C THR A 21 -3.59 21.92 5.70
N LEU A 22 -4.82 22.07 6.21
CA LEU A 22 -5.49 21.01 6.97
C LEU A 22 -6.16 19.97 6.06
N ALA A 23 -6.61 20.37 4.87
CA ALA A 23 -7.23 19.47 3.90
C ALA A 23 -6.19 18.64 3.11
N ALA A 24 -4.92 19.03 3.09
CA ALA A 24 -3.88 18.40 2.27
C ALA A 24 -3.19 17.18 2.94
N CYS A 25 -3.36 16.98 4.26
CA CYS A 25 -2.64 15.93 5.00
C CYS A 25 -3.54 14.85 5.61
N GLY A 26 -4.87 14.93 5.45
CA GLY A 26 -5.80 14.11 6.26
C GLY A 26 -6.43 12.90 5.58
N TYR A 27 -6.61 12.88 4.25
CA TYR A 27 -7.51 11.92 3.58
C TYR A 27 -6.93 10.51 3.37
N GLY A 28 -6.09 10.03 4.29
CA GLY A 28 -5.50 8.68 4.20
C GLY A 28 -4.71 8.22 5.42
N SER A 29 -4.51 9.06 6.44
CA SER A 29 -3.65 8.75 7.59
C SER A 29 -4.28 7.84 8.65
N GLU A 30 -5.55 7.44 8.48
CA GLU A 30 -6.27 6.53 9.39
C GLU A 30 -6.46 5.12 8.79
N ALA A 31 -5.69 4.75 7.76
CA ALA A 31 -5.58 3.36 7.39
C ALA A 31 -4.91 2.61 8.54
N LYS A 32 -5.67 1.73 9.22
CA LYS A 32 -5.06 0.71 10.07
C LYS A 32 -4.22 -0.17 9.15
N ASP A 33 -2.89 -0.11 9.29
CA ASP A 33 -1.96 -1.04 8.64
C ASP A 33 -2.14 -2.45 9.25
N ASP A 34 -3.27 -3.09 8.95
CA ASP A 34 -3.51 -4.52 9.20
C ASP A 34 -3.22 -5.36 7.93
N ASP A 35 -2.57 -4.76 6.92
CA ASP A 35 -2.40 -5.35 5.57
C ASP A 35 -1.29 -6.41 5.47
N THR A 36 -0.62 -6.77 6.56
CA THR A 36 0.23 -7.97 6.57
C THR A 36 -0.58 -9.17 7.02
N ALA A 37 -1.05 -9.96 6.05
CA ALA A 37 -1.64 -11.25 6.31
C ALA A 37 -0.67 -12.10 7.13
N LYS A 38 -1.02 -12.35 8.38
CA LYS A 38 -0.18 -13.12 9.30
C LYS A 38 -0.30 -14.60 8.99
N VAL A 39 0.80 -15.32 9.16
CA VAL A 39 0.79 -16.79 9.13
C VAL A 39 -0.17 -17.27 10.21
N ALA A 40 -1.06 -18.19 9.86
CA ALA A 40 -2.02 -18.71 10.82
C ALA A 40 -1.31 -19.68 11.78
N ASP A 41 -1.17 -19.27 13.05
CA ASP A 41 -0.55 -20.09 14.08
C ASP A 41 -1.33 -21.41 14.26
N GLY A 42 -0.61 -22.54 14.20
CA GLY A 42 -1.18 -23.88 14.32
C GLY A 42 -1.94 -24.40 13.09
N ALA A 43 -1.99 -23.64 11.99
CA ALA A 43 -2.52 -24.14 10.74
C ALA A 43 -1.57 -25.15 10.08
N GLU A 44 -2.14 -26.09 9.32
CA GLU A 44 -1.37 -27.07 8.57
C GLU A 44 -0.48 -26.37 7.53
N LYS A 45 0.78 -26.80 7.47
CA LYS A 45 1.71 -26.41 6.41
C LYS A 45 1.45 -27.27 5.20
N ILE A 46 1.25 -26.63 4.06
CA ILE A 46 1.16 -27.33 2.76
C ILE A 46 2.51 -27.98 2.47
N ASP A 47 2.46 -29.27 2.17
CA ASP A 47 3.63 -30.11 1.86
C ASP A 47 4.76 -30.03 2.91
N GLY A 48 4.44 -29.65 4.15
CA GLY A 48 5.43 -29.46 5.21
C GLY A 48 6.39 -28.28 4.98
N LEU A 49 6.13 -27.42 4.01
CA LEU A 49 7.00 -26.28 3.67
C LEU A 49 6.88 -25.16 4.69
N ASP A 50 8.01 -24.60 5.10
CA ASP A 50 8.04 -23.42 5.98
C ASP A 50 7.62 -22.15 5.27
N SER A 51 7.99 -22.01 3.98
CA SER A 51 7.66 -20.84 3.18
C SER A 51 7.58 -21.16 1.70
N VAL A 52 6.78 -20.39 0.96
CA VAL A 52 6.70 -20.39 -0.51
C VAL A 52 7.07 -19.00 -1.00
N ARG A 53 8.00 -18.93 -1.96
CA ARG A 53 8.33 -17.69 -2.67
C ARG A 53 7.38 -17.47 -3.84
N ILE A 54 6.72 -16.33 -3.87
CA ILE A 54 5.73 -15.92 -4.86
C ILE A 54 6.30 -14.73 -5.64
N GLY A 55 6.72 -15.01 -6.87
CA GLY A 55 7.15 -14.00 -7.85
C GLY A 55 5.97 -13.36 -8.58
N TYR A 56 5.94 -12.05 -8.74
CA TYR A 56 4.94 -11.39 -9.59
C TYR A 56 5.40 -10.04 -10.17
N PHE A 57 4.75 -9.59 -11.24
CA PHE A 57 5.00 -8.27 -11.82
C PHE A 57 4.21 -7.15 -11.13
N GLY A 58 4.92 -6.08 -10.77
CA GLY A 58 4.35 -4.91 -10.08
C GLY A 58 3.55 -3.95 -10.96
N ASN A 59 2.82 -4.42 -11.98
CA ASN A 59 2.12 -3.57 -12.94
C ASN A 59 0.63 -3.92 -13.11
N ILE A 60 -0.14 -2.98 -13.68
CA ILE A 60 -1.61 -3.08 -13.76
C ILE A 60 -2.12 -4.23 -14.63
N THR A 61 -1.33 -4.69 -15.63
CA THR A 61 -1.72 -5.86 -16.44
C THR A 61 -1.60 -7.17 -15.67
N HIS A 62 -0.94 -7.15 -14.50
CA HIS A 62 -0.84 -8.26 -13.55
C HIS A 62 -1.55 -7.92 -12.23
N ALA A 63 -2.79 -7.40 -12.31
CA ALA A 63 -3.56 -6.99 -11.15
C ALA A 63 -3.87 -8.14 -10.16
N THR A 64 -4.03 -9.38 -10.63
CA THR A 64 -4.40 -10.52 -9.79
C THR A 64 -3.43 -10.75 -8.61
N PRO A 65 -2.10 -10.91 -8.82
CA PRO A 65 -1.16 -11.06 -7.72
C PRO A 65 -1.06 -9.81 -6.83
N LEU A 66 -1.25 -8.61 -7.38
CA LEU A 66 -1.28 -7.37 -6.60
C LEU A 66 -2.44 -7.37 -5.59
N VAL A 67 -3.64 -7.68 -6.05
CA VAL A 67 -4.82 -7.77 -5.19
C VAL A 67 -4.67 -8.91 -4.20
N ALA A 68 -4.18 -10.08 -4.62
CA ALA A 68 -4.03 -11.23 -3.75
C ALA A 68 -2.99 -11.01 -2.64
N ASN A 69 -1.88 -10.31 -2.93
CA ASN A 69 -0.92 -9.91 -1.91
C ASN A 69 -1.55 -8.91 -0.92
N GLN A 70 -2.14 -7.83 -1.43
CA GLN A 70 -2.74 -6.79 -0.59
C GLN A 70 -3.92 -7.31 0.27
N LYS A 71 -4.72 -8.24 -0.25
CA LYS A 71 -5.86 -8.83 0.47
C LYS A 71 -5.50 -10.08 1.28
N GLY A 72 -4.23 -10.50 1.27
CA GLY A 72 -3.78 -11.67 2.01
C GLY A 72 -4.31 -13.01 1.50
N PHE A 73 -4.78 -13.08 0.25
CA PHE A 73 -5.37 -14.30 -0.31
C PHE A 73 -4.36 -15.43 -0.42
N PHE A 74 -3.11 -15.12 -0.79
CA PHE A 74 -2.05 -16.13 -0.84
C PHE A 74 -1.77 -16.69 0.55
N GLN A 75 -1.49 -15.84 1.54
CA GLN A 75 -1.22 -16.33 2.91
C GLN A 75 -2.39 -17.16 3.46
N LYS A 76 -3.64 -16.74 3.20
CA LYS A 76 -4.83 -17.51 3.61
C LYS A 76 -4.88 -18.89 2.97
N ALA A 77 -4.54 -18.99 1.68
CA ALA A 77 -4.49 -20.27 0.98
C ALA A 77 -3.32 -21.15 1.44
N LEU A 78 -2.20 -20.54 1.85
CA LEU A 78 -1.02 -21.25 2.31
C LEU A 78 -1.08 -21.69 3.79
N GLY A 79 -2.04 -21.18 4.56
CA GLY A 79 -2.25 -21.59 5.95
C GLY A 79 -1.03 -21.29 6.84
N GLY A 80 -0.42 -22.36 7.37
CA GLY A 80 0.77 -22.28 8.23
C GLY A 80 2.09 -22.08 7.47
N THR A 81 2.06 -22.08 6.14
CA THR A 81 3.22 -21.84 5.28
C THR A 81 3.33 -20.36 4.93
N GLU A 82 4.51 -19.78 5.14
CA GLU A 82 4.75 -18.34 4.96
C GLU A 82 4.80 -17.95 3.47
N ALA A 83 4.02 -16.94 3.08
CA ALA A 83 4.09 -16.33 1.75
C ALA A 83 5.23 -15.29 1.68
N LYS A 84 6.27 -15.54 0.88
CA LYS A 84 7.36 -14.58 0.63
C LYS A 84 7.25 -13.98 -0.75
N TYR A 85 7.16 -12.67 -0.86
CA TYR A 85 6.92 -12.02 -2.14
C TYR A 85 8.22 -11.51 -2.79
N ALA A 86 8.33 -11.69 -4.10
CA ALA A 86 9.37 -11.10 -4.94
C ALA A 86 8.70 -10.35 -6.10
N VAL A 87 8.94 -9.04 -6.17
CA VAL A 87 8.40 -8.21 -7.25
C VAL A 87 9.43 -8.14 -8.37
N PHE A 88 9.02 -8.51 -9.57
CA PHE A 88 9.82 -8.37 -10.79
C PHE A 88 9.34 -7.20 -11.63
N ASN A 89 10.26 -6.60 -12.37
CA ASN A 89 9.94 -5.51 -13.28
C ASN A 89 9.76 -5.98 -14.73
N ALA A 90 10.47 -7.04 -15.13
CA ALA A 90 10.44 -7.58 -16.49
C ALA A 90 10.72 -9.08 -16.55
N GLY A 91 10.32 -9.71 -17.66
CA GLY A 91 10.50 -11.14 -17.91
C GLY A 91 11.92 -11.67 -17.68
N PRO A 92 13.00 -10.99 -18.16
CA PRO A 92 14.37 -11.49 -17.94
C PRO A 92 14.71 -11.71 -16.46
N SER A 93 14.34 -10.77 -15.59
CA SER A 93 14.59 -10.90 -14.14
C SER A 93 13.75 -11.99 -13.47
N GLU A 94 12.57 -12.30 -14.01
CA GLU A 94 11.76 -13.42 -13.53
C GLU A 94 12.41 -14.76 -13.91
N ILE A 95 12.84 -14.90 -15.17
CA ILE A 95 13.49 -16.12 -15.67
C ILE A 95 14.80 -16.42 -14.94
N GLU A 96 15.60 -15.40 -14.62
CA GLU A 96 16.84 -15.59 -13.85
C GLU A 96 16.60 -16.03 -12.39
N ALA A 97 15.37 -15.86 -11.88
CA ALA A 97 15.00 -16.22 -10.52
C ALA A 97 14.31 -17.59 -10.40
N LEU A 98 13.95 -18.23 -11.53
CA LEU A 98 13.40 -19.59 -11.62
C LEU A 98 14.53 -20.63 -11.68
#